data_AF-A0A842UP27-F1
#
_entry.id   AF-A0A842UP27-F1
#
_cell.length_a   1.000
_cell.length_b   1.000
_cell.length_c   1.000
_cell.angle_alpha   90.00
_cell.angle_beta   90.00
_cell.angle_gamma   90.00
#
_symmetry.space_group_name_H-M   'P 1'
#
loop_
_entity.id
_entity.type
_entity.pdbx_description
1 polymer ?
#
loop_
_entity_poly.entity_id
_entity_poly.type
_entity_poly.pdbx_seq_one_letter_code
_entity_poly.pdbx_strand_id
1 'polypeptide(L)'
;MKMPVEAENAKQEAREIVERCIKCGMCNSLCPVLKVMREEQCSPRGKAIILDKGFFEKNVYDCTLCKNCESLCPKEIKLSDAFIKARQVLVGQKKEFPENKEMIKNLEKTGNIYGIKEE
;
A
#
# COMPACT_ATOMS: atom_id res chain seq x y z
N MET A 1 13.71 -7.77 17.25
CA MET A 1 14.45 -7.28 16.06
C MET A 1 13.91 -5.89 15.75
N LYS A 2 14.74 -4.84 15.80
CA LYS A 2 14.28 -3.46 15.60
C LYS A 2 14.06 -3.21 14.10
N MET A 3 12.95 -2.59 13.73
CA MET A 3 12.68 -2.17 12.36
C MET A 3 13.65 -1.03 11.95
N PRO A 4 13.98 -0.89 10.65
CA PRO A 4 14.72 0.27 10.15
C PRO A 4 14.01 1.59 10.49
N VAL A 5 14.77 2.67 10.69
CA VAL A 5 14.22 3.99 11.06
C VAL A 5 13.25 4.49 9.99
N GLU A 6 13.57 4.25 8.72
CA GLU A 6 12.74 4.60 7.58
C GLU A 6 11.37 3.90 7.63
N ALA A 7 11.33 2.66 8.10
CA ALA A 7 10.09 1.91 8.25
C ALA A 7 9.25 2.40 9.42
N GLU A 8 9.86 2.89 10.51
CA GLU A 8 9.10 3.50 11.61
C GLU A 8 8.54 4.88 11.22
N ASN A 9 9.31 5.69 10.49
CA ASN A 9 8.80 6.97 9.94
C ASN A 9 7.61 6.73 9.00
N ALA A 10 7.72 5.76 8.08
CA ALA A 10 6.63 5.41 7.18
C ALA A 10 5.36 4.94 7.93
N LYS A 11 5.52 4.24 9.04
CA LYS A 11 4.40 3.82 9.88
C LYS A 11 3.64 5.00 10.47
N GLN A 12 4.36 6.01 10.96
CA GLN A 12 3.77 7.22 11.52
C GLN A 12 3.04 8.02 10.43
N GLU A 13 3.71 8.27 9.30
CA GLU A 13 3.13 8.98 8.16
C GLU A 13 1.86 8.29 7.62
N ALA A 14 1.86 6.96 7.53
CA ALA A 14 0.68 6.20 7.10
C ALA A 14 -0.53 6.46 8.01
N ARG A 15 -0.31 6.58 9.33
CA ARG A 15 -1.36 6.84 10.32
C ARG A 15 -1.89 8.27 10.23
N GLU A 16 -1.01 9.26 10.11
CA GLU A 16 -1.37 10.67 9.94
C GLU A 16 -2.23 10.92 8.69
N ILE A 17 -2.01 10.13 7.63
CA ILE A 17 -2.85 10.23 6.43
C ILE A 17 -4.26 9.69 6.70
N VAL A 18 -4.39 8.53 7.36
CA VAL A 18 -5.68 7.84 7.51
C VAL A 18 -6.51 8.28 8.71
N GLU A 19 -5.92 8.91 9.73
CA GLU A 19 -6.65 9.37 10.93
C GLU A 19 -7.77 10.37 10.62
N ARG A 20 -7.66 11.11 9.51
CA ARG A 20 -8.67 12.06 9.04
C ARG A 20 -9.90 11.39 8.40
N CYS A 21 -9.89 10.05 8.26
CA CYS A 21 -10.94 9.28 7.61
C CYS A 21 -12.23 9.25 8.44
N ILE A 22 -13.31 9.81 7.89
CA ILE A 22 -14.67 9.77 8.48
C ILE A 22 -15.43 8.46 8.18
N LYS A 23 -14.78 7.48 7.55
CA LYS A 23 -15.31 6.12 7.32
C LYS A 23 -16.61 6.06 6.49
N CYS A 24 -16.88 7.07 5.66
CA CYS A 24 -18.09 7.18 4.83
C CYS A 24 -18.23 6.11 3.73
N GLY A 25 -17.13 5.54 3.25
CA GLY A 25 -17.15 4.46 2.25
C GLY A 25 -17.27 4.91 0.79
N MET A 26 -17.24 6.21 0.46
CA MET A 26 -17.28 6.68 -0.95
C MET A 26 -16.14 6.11 -1.81
N CYS A 27 -14.99 5.83 -1.20
CA CYS A 27 -13.85 5.21 -1.86
C CYS A 27 -14.12 3.79 -2.37
N ASN A 28 -15.16 3.12 -1.85
CA ASN A 28 -15.52 1.76 -2.25
C ASN A 28 -16.20 1.71 -3.62
N SER A 29 -16.93 2.77 -4.00
CA SER A 29 -17.76 2.82 -5.22
C SER A 29 -16.97 2.54 -6.51
N LEU A 30 -15.73 3.01 -6.61
CA LEU A 30 -14.88 2.88 -7.80
C LEU A 30 -13.64 2.01 -7.58
N CYS A 31 -13.60 1.24 -6.50
CA CYS A 31 -12.46 0.36 -6.23
C CYS A 31 -12.57 -0.94 -7.04
N PRO A 32 -11.65 -1.21 -8.00
CA PRO A 32 -11.70 -2.45 -8.77
C PRO A 32 -11.42 -3.69 -7.90
N VAL A 33 -10.57 -3.55 -6.89
CA VAL A 33 -10.23 -4.64 -5.96
C VAL A 33 -11.47 -5.09 -5.19
N LEU A 34 -12.23 -4.15 -4.61
CA LEU A 34 -13.45 -4.49 -3.89
C LEU A 34 -14.50 -5.13 -4.79
N LYS A 35 -14.64 -4.65 -6.05
CA LYS A 35 -15.57 -5.22 -7.03
C LYS A 35 -15.33 -6.72 -7.26
N VAL A 36 -14.08 -7.15 -7.22
CA VAL A 36 -13.67 -8.56 -7.40
C VAL A 36 -13.69 -9.32 -6.08
N MET A 37 -12.98 -8.82 -5.06
CA MET A 37 -12.78 -9.52 -3.79
C MET A 37 -14.04 -9.61 -2.94
N ARG A 38 -14.92 -8.58 -3.00
CA ARG A 38 -16.18 -8.48 -2.24
C ARG A 38 -16.03 -8.60 -0.71
N GLU A 39 -14.84 -8.28 -0.21
CA GLU A 39 -14.47 -8.33 1.20
C GLU A 39 -14.09 -6.93 1.70
N GLU A 40 -14.65 -6.49 2.81
CA GLU A 40 -14.43 -5.13 3.32
C GLU A 40 -12.95 -4.87 3.69
N GLN A 41 -12.23 -5.88 4.21
CA GLN A 41 -10.79 -5.80 4.48
C GLN A 41 -9.94 -5.53 3.22
N CYS A 42 -10.46 -5.86 2.04
CA CYS A 42 -9.82 -5.58 0.76
C CYS A 42 -10.24 -4.22 0.17
N SER A 43 -11.24 -3.57 0.75
CA SER A 43 -11.69 -2.24 0.32
C SER A 43 -10.71 -1.13 0.73
N PRO A 44 -10.69 0.03 0.04
CA PRO A 44 -9.89 1.17 0.46
C PRO A 44 -10.26 1.67 1.87
N ARG A 45 -11.55 1.66 2.21
CA ARG A 45 -12.02 2.04 3.56
C ARG A 45 -11.52 1.07 4.62
N GLY A 46 -11.72 -0.23 4.42
CA GLY A 46 -11.32 -1.26 5.37
C GLY A 46 -9.83 -1.24 5.63
N LYS A 47 -9.00 -1.10 4.57
CA LYS A 47 -7.55 -0.90 4.72
C LYS A 47 -7.20 0.34 5.53
N ALA A 48 -7.86 1.47 5.27
CA ALA A 48 -7.65 2.70 6.05
C ALA A 48 -7.98 2.48 7.54
N ILE A 49 -9.06 1.77 7.87
CA ILE A 49 -9.44 1.44 9.26
C ILE A 49 -8.41 0.51 9.93
N ILE A 50 -7.87 -0.47 9.19
CA ILE A 50 -6.85 -1.39 9.68
C ILE A 50 -5.54 -0.63 9.99
N LEU A 51 -5.12 0.26 9.08
CA LEU A 51 -3.95 1.12 9.25
C LEU A 51 -4.10 2.12 10.41
N ASP A 52 -5.28 2.73 10.57
CA ASP A 52 -5.62 3.64 11.68
C ASP A 52 -5.42 2.95 13.04
N LYS A 53 -5.83 1.68 13.13
CA LYS A 53 -5.61 0.80 14.30
C LYS A 53 -4.16 0.34 14.47
N GLY A 54 -3.25 0.68 13.56
CA GLY A 54 -1.83 0.35 13.62
C GLY A 54 -1.49 -1.06 13.13
N PHE A 55 -2.38 -1.72 12.41
CA PHE A 55 -2.12 -3.04 11.83
C PHE A 55 -1.64 -2.90 10.39
N PHE A 56 -0.55 -3.60 10.05
CA PHE A 56 0.06 -3.59 8.73
C PHE A 56 0.06 -5.02 8.17
N GLU A 57 -0.82 -5.27 7.20
CA GLU A 57 -1.09 -6.58 6.64
C GLU A 57 -0.81 -6.64 5.13
N LYS A 58 -0.51 -7.84 4.61
CA LYS A 58 -0.18 -8.05 3.20
C LYS A 58 -1.31 -7.67 2.24
N ASN A 59 -2.56 -7.60 2.70
CA ASN A 59 -3.67 -7.18 1.86
C ASN A 59 -3.47 -5.76 1.28
N VAL A 60 -2.60 -4.91 1.85
CA VAL A 60 -2.28 -3.60 1.24
C VAL A 60 -1.63 -3.71 -0.15
N TYR A 61 -1.03 -4.87 -0.45
CA TYR A 61 -0.50 -5.16 -1.78
C TYR A 61 -1.59 -5.37 -2.82
N ASP A 62 -2.82 -5.74 -2.43
CA ASP A 62 -3.95 -5.89 -3.35
C ASP A 62 -4.33 -4.55 -4.01
N CYS A 63 -4.01 -3.41 -3.37
CA CYS A 63 -4.30 -2.10 -3.94
C CYS A 63 -3.54 -1.89 -5.25
N THR A 64 -4.25 -1.60 -6.33
CA THR A 64 -3.62 -1.32 -7.63
C THR A 64 -2.99 0.07 -7.74
N LEU A 65 -3.06 0.89 -6.68
CA LEU A 65 -2.63 2.29 -6.66
C LEU A 65 -3.25 3.17 -7.77
N CYS A 66 -4.46 2.82 -8.25
CA CYS A 66 -5.17 3.57 -9.30
C CYS A 66 -5.71 4.94 -8.88
N LYS A 67 -5.69 5.28 -7.58
CA LYS A 67 -6.12 6.57 -7.00
C LYS A 67 -7.60 6.96 -7.15
N ASN A 68 -8.46 6.09 -7.71
CA ASN A 68 -9.91 6.34 -7.79
C ASN A 68 -10.54 6.71 -6.43
N CYS A 69 -10.07 6.10 -5.34
CA CYS A 69 -10.57 6.39 -3.98
C CYS A 69 -10.34 7.84 -3.53
N GLU A 70 -9.31 8.51 -4.06
CA GLU A 70 -8.97 9.88 -3.71
C GLU A 70 -9.89 10.89 -4.41
N SER A 71 -10.26 10.61 -5.66
CA SER A 71 -11.14 11.45 -6.47
C SER A 71 -12.53 11.65 -5.87
N LEU A 72 -12.99 10.68 -5.07
CA LEU A 72 -14.31 10.70 -4.41
C LEU A 72 -14.22 11.08 -2.93
N CYS A 73 -13.03 11.33 -2.38
CA CYS A 73 -12.86 11.52 -0.95
C CYS A 73 -13.26 12.95 -0.55
N PRO A 74 -14.29 13.15 0.28
CA PRO A 74 -14.71 14.49 0.72
C PRO A 74 -13.71 15.13 1.70
N LYS A 75 -12.76 14.36 2.22
CA LYS A 75 -11.68 14.82 3.12
C LYS A 75 -10.33 14.89 2.41
N GLU A 76 -10.33 14.67 1.09
CA GLU A 76 -9.15 14.74 0.23
C GLU A 76 -7.98 13.87 0.74
N ILE A 77 -8.31 12.71 1.30
CA ILE A 77 -7.32 11.78 1.87
C ILE A 77 -6.59 11.07 0.74
N LYS A 78 -5.26 11.13 0.79
CA LYS A 78 -4.36 10.46 -0.15
C LYS A 78 -4.13 9.00 0.26
N LEU A 79 -5.17 8.18 0.12
CA LEU A 79 -5.11 6.76 0.53
C LEU A 79 -4.01 5.99 -0.22
N SER A 80 -3.70 6.34 -1.47
CA SER A 80 -2.62 5.67 -2.19
C SER A 80 -1.26 5.89 -1.53
N ASP A 81 -1.00 7.09 -1.03
CA ASP A 81 0.23 7.42 -0.29
C ASP A 81 0.31 6.63 1.01
N ALA A 82 -0.79 6.57 1.79
CA ALA A 82 -0.84 5.74 3.00
C ALA A 82 -0.55 4.26 2.71
N PHE A 83 -1.06 3.73 1.60
CA PHE A 83 -0.82 2.36 1.20
C PHE A 83 0.63 2.13 0.74
N ILE A 84 1.27 3.10 0.08
CA ILE A 84 2.71 3.03 -0.24
C ILE A 84 3.54 3.00 1.04
N LYS A 85 3.24 3.88 2.00
CA LYS A 85 3.92 3.89 3.31
C LYS A 85 3.73 2.58 4.05
N ALA A 86 2.52 2.02 4.05
CA ALA A 86 2.26 0.70 4.61
C ALA A 86 3.06 -0.43 3.93
N ARG A 87 3.28 -0.36 2.60
CA ARG A 87 4.18 -1.30 1.90
C ARG A 87 5.63 -1.16 2.36
N GLN A 88 6.12 0.07 2.59
CA GLN A 88 7.46 0.31 3.12
C GLN A 88 7.62 -0.30 4.53
N VAL A 89 6.60 -0.18 5.39
CA VAL A 89 6.56 -0.84 6.69
C VAL A 89 6.69 -2.36 6.55
N LEU A 90 5.94 -2.96 5.60
CA LEU A 90 5.99 -4.41 5.36
C LEU A 90 7.34 -4.88 4.82
N VAL A 91 7.98 -4.10 3.94
CA VAL A 91 9.37 -4.33 3.50
C VAL A 91 10.32 -4.33 4.69
N GLY A 92 10.23 -3.33 5.57
CA GLY A 92 11.01 -3.27 6.82
C GLY A 92 10.76 -4.45 7.78
N GLN A 93 9.59 -5.08 7.69
CA GLN A 93 9.22 -6.32 8.41
C GLN A 93 9.60 -7.60 7.65
N LYS A 94 10.31 -7.51 6.51
CA LYS A 94 10.66 -8.63 5.63
C LYS A 94 9.44 -9.39 5.08
N LYS A 95 8.30 -8.71 4.90
CA LYS A 95 7.04 -9.24 4.35
C LYS A 95 6.84 -8.89 2.87
N GLU A 96 7.90 -8.53 2.16
CA GLU A 96 7.89 -8.34 0.71
C GLU A 96 7.81 -9.67 -0.06
N PHE A 97 7.51 -9.60 -1.35
CA PHE A 97 7.40 -10.77 -2.23
C PHE A 97 8.76 -11.16 -2.82
N PRO A 98 9.08 -12.47 -2.95
CA PRO A 98 10.31 -12.94 -3.61
C PRO A 98 10.51 -12.36 -5.01
N GLU A 99 9.44 -12.24 -5.77
CA GLU A 99 9.40 -11.71 -7.14
C GLU A 99 9.89 -10.25 -7.17
N ASN A 100 9.52 -9.45 -6.17
CA ASN A 100 10.00 -8.07 -6.06
C ASN A 100 11.51 -8.02 -5.78
N LYS A 101 12.04 -8.97 -4.99
CA LYS A 101 13.49 -9.04 -4.75
C LYS A 101 14.24 -9.43 -6.01
N GLU A 102 13.67 -10.33 -6.80
CA GLU A 102 14.25 -10.72 -8.08
C GLU A 102 14.26 -9.55 -9.07
N MET A 103 13.16 -8.81 -9.19
CA MET A 103 13.11 -7.60 -10.02
C MET A 103 14.18 -6.56 -9.62
N ILE A 104 14.40 -6.35 -8.31
CA ILE A 104 15.46 -5.46 -7.82
C ILE A 104 16.85 -5.98 -8.22
N LYS A 105 17.12 -7.27 -8.04
CA LYS A 105 18.40 -7.89 -8.45
C LYS A 105 18.62 -7.81 -9.96
N ASN A 106 17.56 -7.96 -10.76
CA ASN A 106 17.64 -7.83 -12.21
C ASN A 106 18.01 -6.41 -12.60
N LEU A 107 17.37 -5.42 -11.97
CA LEU A 107 17.67 -4.00 -12.17
C LEU A 107 19.15 -3.70 -11.85
N GLU A 108 19.65 -4.20 -10.72
CA GLU A 108 21.07 -4.02 -10.31
C GLU A 108 22.06 -4.66 -11.30
N LYS A 109 21.71 -5.79 -11.91
CA LYS A 109 22.61 -6.55 -12.80
C LYS A 109 22.57 -6.13 -14.25
N THR A 110 21.39 -5.77 -14.75
CA THR A 110 21.11 -5.61 -16.19
C THR A 110 20.58 -4.24 -16.55
N GLY A 111 20.28 -3.38 -15.55
CA GLY A 111 19.67 -2.08 -15.77
C GLY A 111 18.16 -2.13 -16.08
N ASN A 112 17.54 -3.31 -16.13
CA ASN A 112 16.09 -3.47 -16.30
C ASN A 112 15.51 -4.56 -15.39
N ILE A 113 14.19 -4.48 -15.16
CA ILE A 113 13.47 -5.40 -14.26
C ILE A 113 13.31 -6.82 -14.81
N TYR A 114 13.46 -6.99 -16.13
CA TYR A 114 13.28 -8.26 -16.81
C TYR A 114 14.53 -9.15 -16.79
N GLY A 115 15.69 -8.59 -16.44
CA GLY A 115 16.96 -9.34 -16.44
C GLY A 115 17.49 -9.64 -17.84
N ILE A 116 16.96 -8.95 -18.85
CA ILE A 116 17.35 -9.13 -20.26
C ILE A 116 18.62 -8.31 -20.49
N LYS A 117 19.67 -8.90 -21.06
CA LYS A 117 20.84 -8.13 -21.49
C LYS A 117 20.50 -7.51 -22.84
N GLU A 118 20.54 -6.18 -22.94
CA GLU A 118 20.51 -5.52 -24.25
C GLU A 118 21.78 -5.94 -25.00
N GLU A 119 21.60 -6.47 -26.21
CA GLU A 119 22.67 -6.91 -27.12
C GLU A 119 23.44 -5.71 -27.70
#